data_AF-A0A534W2S0-F1
#
_entry.id   AF-A0A534W2S0-F1
#
_cell.length_a   1.000
_cell.length_b   1.000
_cell.length_c   1.000
_cell.angle_alpha   90.00
_cell.angle_beta   90.00
_cell.angle_gamma   90.00
#
_symmetry.space_group_name_H-M   'P 1'
#
loop_
_entity.id
_entity.type
_entity.pdbx_description
1 polymer ?
#
loop_
_entity_poly.entity_id
_entity_poly.type
_entity_poly.pdbx_seq_one_letter_code
_entity_poly.pdbx_strand_id
1 'polypeptide(L)'
;MVPKKYSLAAIAQHLLALFEVRRPGVARWDAETQQRFGREADSALLQMEQQCRELGVDDPPHWQRARAVVQDALLPRYARLAEAENAAAARDYGMWRGGDLVARASFALCGLVLGAIAVAVPWIPVQEKWVPWALFVLGPFLPDAYSWWYRRQHRKRLGALVADLAREGATLEAYRPLSEVQQSLGFRADGAQVPATDAPAPAPRAQTKG
;
A
#
# COMPACT_ATOMS: atom_id res chain seq x y z
N MET A 1 2.12 -14.68 -23.70
CA MET A 1 2.77 -14.47 -22.39
C MET A 1 3.08 -13.00 -22.24
N VAL A 2 2.63 -12.37 -21.16
CA VAL A 2 2.80 -10.93 -20.91
C VAL A 2 4.25 -10.65 -20.44
N PRO A 3 4.92 -9.58 -20.94
CA PRO A 3 6.25 -9.20 -20.48
C PRO A 3 6.32 -8.98 -18.96
N LYS A 4 7.45 -9.35 -18.31
CA LYS A 4 7.65 -9.16 -16.85
C LYS A 4 7.38 -7.72 -16.36
N LYS A 5 7.62 -6.73 -17.21
CA LYS A 5 7.34 -5.30 -16.95
C LYS A 5 5.85 -4.97 -16.77
N TYR A 6 4.95 -5.84 -17.21
CA TYR A 6 3.50 -5.73 -17.07
C TYR A 6 2.94 -6.84 -16.16
N SER A 7 3.80 -7.48 -15.36
CA SER A 7 3.35 -8.35 -14.28
C SER A 7 2.57 -7.55 -13.23
N LEU A 8 1.69 -8.23 -12.49
CA LEU A 8 0.91 -7.61 -11.43
C LEU A 8 1.78 -6.86 -10.41
N ALA A 9 2.95 -7.42 -10.08
CA ALA A 9 3.92 -6.80 -9.17
C ALA A 9 4.50 -5.49 -9.75
N ALA A 10 4.87 -5.48 -11.03
CA ALA A 10 5.40 -4.30 -11.69
C ALA A 10 4.34 -3.19 -11.83
N ILE A 11 3.09 -3.58 -12.14
CA ILE A 11 1.94 -2.68 -12.16
C ILE A 11 1.73 -2.07 -10.77
N ALA A 12 1.65 -2.89 -9.71
CA ALA A 12 1.47 -2.42 -8.34
C ALA A 12 2.59 -1.47 -7.91
N GLN A 13 3.84 -1.80 -8.23
CA GLN A 13 4.99 -0.95 -7.93
C GLN A 13 4.91 0.41 -8.64
N HIS A 14 4.52 0.43 -9.92
CA HIS A 14 4.36 1.66 -10.68
C HIS A 14 3.24 2.53 -10.12
N LEU A 15 2.06 1.94 -9.85
CA LEU A 15 0.92 2.65 -9.27
C LEU A 15 1.23 3.20 -7.89
N LEU A 16 1.87 2.42 -7.00
CA LEU A 16 2.27 2.92 -5.69
C LEU A 16 3.26 4.09 -5.79
N ALA A 17 4.19 4.07 -6.75
CA ALA A 17 5.10 5.18 -6.97
C ALA A 17 4.34 6.46 -7.40
N LEU A 18 3.37 6.34 -8.30
CA LEU A 18 2.50 7.46 -8.68
C LEU A 18 1.70 7.99 -7.49
N PHE A 19 1.15 7.09 -6.68
CA PHE A 19 0.34 7.46 -5.53
C PHE A 19 1.16 8.15 -4.44
N GLU A 20 2.39 7.70 -4.17
CA GLU A 20 3.28 8.29 -3.17
C GLU A 20 3.71 9.72 -3.55
N VAL A 21 3.81 10.05 -4.84
CA VAL A 21 4.05 11.42 -5.30
C VAL A 21 2.88 12.35 -4.94
N ARG A 22 1.64 11.87 -5.02
CA ARG A 22 0.44 12.67 -4.74
C ARG A 22 -0.02 12.63 -3.28
N ARG A 23 0.40 11.62 -2.52
CA ARG A 23 0.02 11.40 -1.11
C ARG A 23 0.17 12.63 -0.21
N PRO A 24 1.24 13.46 -0.31
CA PRO A 24 1.39 14.64 0.56
C PRO A 24 0.29 15.68 0.38
N GLY A 25 -0.37 15.72 -0.78
CA GLY A 25 -1.50 16.61 -1.05
C GLY A 25 -2.84 16.12 -0.49
N VAL A 26 -2.88 14.93 0.10
CA VAL A 26 -4.11 14.30 0.63
C VAL A 26 -4.10 14.38 2.14
N ALA A 27 -4.90 15.28 2.72
CA ALA A 27 -4.99 15.41 4.17
C ALA A 27 -5.76 14.25 4.82
N ARG A 28 -6.81 13.75 4.17
CA ARG A 28 -7.65 12.66 4.65
C ARG A 28 -8.03 11.75 3.50
N TRP A 29 -8.09 10.44 3.76
CA TRP A 29 -8.56 9.48 2.79
C TRP A 29 -10.08 9.36 2.91
N ASP A 30 -10.80 10.02 2.01
CA ASP A 30 -12.25 9.91 1.89
C ASP A 30 -12.64 9.13 0.62
N ALA A 31 -13.95 8.86 0.48
CA ALA A 31 -14.46 8.14 -0.68
C ALA A 31 -14.15 8.87 -2.01
N GLU A 32 -14.15 10.21 -2.00
CA GLU A 32 -13.82 11.02 -3.18
C GLU A 32 -12.36 10.86 -3.58
N THR A 33 -11.44 10.96 -2.62
CA THR A 33 -10.01 10.72 -2.82
C THR A 33 -9.77 9.30 -3.33
N GLN A 34 -10.40 8.30 -2.72
CA GLN A 34 -10.26 6.92 -3.17
C GLN A 34 -10.75 6.75 -4.62
N GLN A 35 -11.87 7.36 -5.00
CA GLN A 35 -12.35 7.36 -6.39
C GLN A 35 -11.39 8.11 -7.34
N ARG A 36 -10.75 9.18 -6.87
CA ARG A 36 -9.78 9.94 -7.67
C ARG A 36 -8.53 9.10 -7.96
N PHE A 37 -7.97 8.45 -6.94
CA PHE A 37 -6.85 7.53 -7.09
C PHE A 37 -7.25 6.28 -7.90
N GLY A 38 -8.49 5.81 -7.77
CA GLY A 38 -9.05 4.74 -8.60
C GLY A 38 -9.08 5.11 -10.09
N ARG A 39 -9.58 6.30 -10.42
CA ARG A 39 -9.59 6.83 -11.80
C ARG A 39 -8.17 7.00 -12.35
N GLU A 40 -7.24 7.49 -11.53
CA GLU A 40 -5.83 7.60 -11.91
C GLU A 40 -5.21 6.23 -12.19
N ALA A 41 -5.44 5.24 -11.32
CA ALA A 41 -5.02 3.86 -11.54
C ALA A 41 -5.58 3.29 -12.84
N ASP A 42 -6.88 3.45 -13.09
CA ASP A 42 -7.52 2.96 -14.31
C ASP A 42 -6.90 3.62 -15.56
N SER A 43 -6.63 4.93 -15.52
CA SER A 43 -5.98 5.63 -16.63
C SER A 43 -4.55 5.12 -16.90
N ALA A 44 -3.78 4.86 -15.84
CA ALA A 44 -2.43 4.33 -15.95
C ALA A 44 -2.43 2.89 -16.48
N LEU A 45 -3.37 2.06 -16.03
CA LEU A 45 -3.57 0.70 -16.54
C LEU A 45 -3.92 0.70 -18.03
N LEU A 46 -4.82 1.58 -18.48
CA LEU A 46 -5.18 1.74 -19.89
C LEU A 46 -3.97 2.11 -20.75
N GLN A 47 -3.12 3.03 -20.27
CA GLN A 47 -1.88 3.40 -20.97
C GLN A 47 -0.91 2.22 -21.04
N MET A 48 -0.73 1.47 -19.96
CA MET A 48 0.13 0.28 -19.93
C MET A 48 -0.39 -0.83 -20.85
N GLU A 49 -1.71 -1.03 -20.91
CA GLU A 49 -2.37 -1.95 -21.84
C GLU A 49 -2.12 -1.55 -23.29
N GLN A 50 -2.31 -0.27 -23.62
CA GLN A 50 -2.07 0.24 -24.97
C GLN A 50 -0.61 0.04 -25.40
N GLN A 51 0.35 0.37 -24.53
CA GLN A 51 1.77 0.12 -24.77
C GLN A 51 2.09 -1.37 -24.97
N CYS A 52 1.39 -2.26 -24.24
CA CYS A 52 1.55 -3.71 -24.41
C CYS A 52 1.00 -4.17 -25.76
N ARG A 53 -0.14 -3.62 -26.19
CA ARG A 53 -0.75 -3.89 -27.50
C ARG A 53 0.14 -3.40 -28.65
N GLU A 54 0.77 -2.23 -28.51
CA GLU A 54 1.75 -1.70 -29.48
C GLU A 54 2.97 -2.62 -29.64
N LEU A 55 3.31 -3.40 -28.61
CA LEU A 55 4.37 -4.40 -28.65
C LEU A 55 3.90 -5.76 -29.22
N GLY A 56 2.67 -5.83 -29.72
CA GLY A 56 2.09 -7.04 -30.31
C GLY A 56 1.60 -8.07 -29.29
N VAL A 57 1.47 -7.69 -28.01
CA VAL A 57 0.96 -8.58 -26.95
C VAL A 57 -0.40 -8.08 -26.48
N ASP A 58 -1.46 -8.79 -26.86
CA ASP A 58 -2.83 -8.53 -26.43
C ASP A 58 -3.30 -9.70 -25.55
N ASP A 59 -3.60 -9.41 -24.28
CA ASP A 59 -4.11 -10.39 -23.30
C ASP A 59 -5.19 -9.73 -22.43
N PRO A 60 -6.42 -9.55 -22.97
CA PRO A 60 -7.51 -8.90 -22.26
C PRO A 60 -7.83 -9.47 -20.87
N PRO A 61 -7.86 -10.81 -20.64
CA PRO A 61 -8.17 -11.34 -19.31
C PRO A 61 -7.09 -11.01 -18.27
N HIS A 62 -5.82 -10.90 -18.66
CA HIS A 62 -4.76 -10.41 -17.75
C HIS A 62 -5.05 -8.99 -17.26
N TRP A 63 -5.41 -8.08 -18.15
CA TRP A 63 -5.66 -6.67 -17.81
C TRP A 63 -6.95 -6.48 -17.00
N GLN A 64 -7.99 -7.29 -17.26
CA GLN A 64 -9.20 -7.31 -16.43
C GLN A 64 -8.89 -7.77 -15.00
N ARG A 65 -8.12 -8.85 -14.84
CA ARG A 65 -7.68 -9.32 -13.51
C ARG A 65 -6.81 -8.28 -12.80
N ALA A 66 -5.87 -7.66 -13.51
CA ALA A 66 -5.02 -6.62 -12.94
C ALA A 66 -5.86 -5.44 -12.42
N ARG A 67 -6.88 -5.01 -13.16
CA ARG A 67 -7.79 -3.94 -12.74
C ARG A 67 -8.60 -4.32 -11.51
N ALA A 68 -9.18 -5.52 -11.48
CA ALA A 68 -9.92 -6.02 -10.33
C ALA A 68 -9.03 -6.06 -9.07
N VAL A 69 -7.83 -6.64 -9.16
CA VAL A 69 -6.89 -6.69 -8.03
C VAL A 69 -6.46 -5.29 -7.57
N VAL A 70 -6.25 -4.37 -8.50
CA VAL A 70 -5.92 -2.98 -8.15
C VAL A 70 -7.05 -2.32 -7.37
N GLN A 71 -8.29 -2.45 -7.82
CA GLN A 71 -9.44 -1.81 -7.17
C GLN A 71 -9.83 -2.49 -5.85
N ASP A 72 -9.86 -3.82 -5.82
CA ASP A 72 -10.38 -4.59 -4.69
C ASP A 72 -9.34 -4.84 -3.59
N ALA A 73 -8.05 -4.91 -3.94
CA ALA A 73 -6.99 -5.22 -2.99
C ALA A 73 -5.95 -4.09 -2.84
N LEU A 74 -5.36 -3.59 -3.93
CA LEU A 74 -4.26 -2.63 -3.87
C LEU A 74 -4.71 -1.30 -3.24
N LEU A 75 -5.75 -0.68 -3.80
CA LEU A 75 -6.28 0.63 -3.37
C LEU A 75 -6.70 0.67 -1.90
N PRO A 76 -7.56 -0.23 -1.39
CA PRO A 76 -7.98 -0.19 0.01
C PRO A 76 -6.84 -0.50 0.98
N ARG A 77 -5.92 -1.42 0.62
CA ARG A 77 -4.74 -1.69 1.47
C ARG A 77 -3.78 -0.49 1.49
N TYR A 78 -3.58 0.16 0.35
CA TYR A 78 -2.76 1.38 0.25
C TYR A 78 -3.37 2.54 1.04
N ALA A 79 -4.69 2.75 0.95
CA ALA A 79 -5.41 3.79 1.68
C ALA A 79 -5.08 3.77 3.19
N ARG A 80 -5.14 2.58 3.80
CA ARG A 80 -4.85 2.41 5.24
C ARG A 80 -3.39 2.74 5.58
N LEU A 81 -2.46 2.40 4.69
CA LEU A 81 -1.04 2.74 4.87
C LEU A 81 -0.80 4.24 4.69
N ALA A 82 -1.43 4.86 3.69
CA ALA A 82 -1.34 6.28 3.43
C ALA A 82 -1.94 7.12 4.56
N GLU A 83 -3.09 6.72 5.11
CA GLU A 83 -3.69 7.36 6.30
C GLU A 83 -2.77 7.29 7.51
N ALA A 84 -2.20 6.12 7.81
CA ALA A 84 -1.32 5.94 8.94
C ALA A 84 -0.06 6.81 8.81
N GLU A 85 0.53 6.88 7.62
CA GLU A 85 1.71 7.69 7.35
C GLU A 85 1.38 9.19 7.35
N ASN A 86 0.23 9.62 6.81
CA ASN A 86 -0.19 11.01 6.84
C ASN A 86 -0.53 11.47 8.27
N ALA A 87 -1.16 10.61 9.08
CA ALA A 87 -1.41 10.88 10.50
C ALA A 87 -0.09 10.96 11.30
N ALA A 88 0.89 10.11 10.97
CA ALA A 88 2.22 10.19 11.58
C ALA A 88 2.92 11.48 11.15
N ALA A 89 2.92 11.82 9.86
CA ALA A 89 3.55 13.03 9.33
C ALA A 89 2.90 14.31 9.89
N ALA A 90 1.57 14.35 10.04
CA ALA A 90 0.85 15.49 10.61
C ALA A 90 1.21 15.76 12.08
N ARG A 91 1.74 14.75 12.79
CA ARG A 91 2.23 14.87 14.17
C ARG A 91 3.75 14.94 14.22
N ASP A 92 4.41 15.19 13.09
CA ASP A 92 5.86 15.13 12.93
C ASP A 92 6.48 13.85 13.50
N TYR A 93 5.79 12.72 13.30
CA TYR A 93 6.12 11.41 13.85
C TYR A 93 6.23 11.37 15.39
N GLY A 94 5.54 12.27 16.09
CA GLY A 94 5.58 12.40 17.54
C GLY A 94 6.78 13.20 18.06
N MET A 95 7.49 13.93 17.21
CA MET A 95 8.61 14.76 17.62
C MET A 95 8.13 16.01 18.36
N TRP A 96 8.81 16.34 19.46
CA TRP A 96 8.55 17.58 20.19
C TRP A 96 8.88 18.80 19.30
N ARG A 97 7.88 19.67 19.08
CA ARG A 97 7.93 20.85 18.18
C ARG A 97 8.38 20.54 16.75
N GLY A 98 8.05 19.37 16.23
CA GLY A 98 8.31 19.04 14.82
C GLY A 98 9.77 18.92 14.41
N GLY A 99 10.69 18.80 15.37
CA GLY A 99 12.13 18.76 15.08
C GLY A 99 12.70 20.11 14.60
N ASP A 100 11.98 21.21 14.91
CA ASP A 100 12.34 22.59 14.58
C ASP A 100 13.71 23.00 15.16
N LEU A 101 14.28 24.13 14.70
CA LEU A 101 15.62 24.58 15.07
C LEU A 101 15.81 24.69 16.59
N VAL A 102 14.75 25.06 17.31
CA VAL A 102 14.71 25.11 18.76
C VAL A 102 14.82 23.73 19.40
N ALA A 103 14.16 22.70 18.84
CA ALA A 103 14.30 21.33 19.32
C ALA A 103 15.75 20.84 19.13
N ARG A 104 16.36 21.13 17.98
CA ARG A 104 17.77 20.82 17.69
C ARG A 104 18.72 21.54 18.67
N ALA A 105 18.47 22.83 18.93
CA ALA A 105 19.24 23.62 19.88
C ALA A 105 19.05 23.12 21.33
N SER A 106 17.85 22.64 21.69
CA SER A 106 17.55 22.06 23.00
C SER A 106 18.33 20.75 23.22
N PHE A 107 18.37 19.88 22.21
CA PHE A 107 19.18 18.65 22.26
C PHE A 107 20.68 18.95 22.33
N ALA A 108 21.16 19.94 21.57
CA ALA A 108 22.53 20.41 21.66
C ALA A 108 22.85 20.98 23.05
N LEU A 109 21.95 21.80 23.63
CA LEU A 109 22.10 22.36 24.97
C LEU A 109 22.10 21.27 26.05
N CYS A 110 21.20 20.28 25.95
CA CYS A 110 21.21 19.11 26.84
C CYS A 110 22.52 18.32 26.72
N GLY A 111 23.04 18.09 25.51
CA GLY A 111 24.34 17.46 25.30
C GLY A 111 25.49 18.25 25.92
N LEU A 112 25.46 19.57 25.81
CA LEU A 112 26.47 20.47 26.39
C LEU A 112 26.41 20.49 27.92
N VAL A 113 25.22 20.54 28.51
CA VAL A 113 25.02 20.48 29.97
C VAL A 113 25.44 19.12 30.53
N LEU A 114 25.04 18.02 29.89
CA LEU A 114 25.47 16.68 30.28
C LEU A 114 27.00 16.51 30.12
N GLY A 115 27.60 17.11 29.10
CA GLY A 115 29.05 17.14 28.92
C GLY A 115 29.79 17.92 29.98
N ALA A 116 29.28 19.09 30.35
CA ALA A 116 29.84 19.89 31.44
C ALA A 116 29.78 19.13 32.78
N ILE A 117 28.66 18.47 33.07
CA ILE A 117 28.51 17.63 34.28
C ILE A 117 29.47 16.42 34.24
N ALA A 118 29.58 15.73 33.10
CA ALA A 118 30.45 14.58 32.95
C ALA A 118 31.95 14.93 33.09
N VAL A 119 32.36 16.14 32.71
CA VAL A 119 33.72 16.65 32.95
C VAL A 119 33.92 17.03 34.42
N ALA A 120 32.90 17.59 35.07
CA ALA A 120 32.95 18.01 36.46
C ALA A 120 32.96 16.83 37.46
N VAL A 121 32.43 15.66 37.08
CA VAL A 121 32.41 14.46 37.93
C VAL A 121 33.73 13.68 37.77
N PRO A 122 34.58 13.61 38.82
CA PRO A 122 35.93 13.04 38.72
C PRO A 122 35.97 11.51 38.67
N TRP A 123 34.86 10.82 38.98
CA TRP A 123 34.79 9.35 39.04
C TRP A 123 34.47 8.68 37.69
N ILE A 124 34.15 9.46 36.65
CA ILE A 124 33.84 8.92 35.32
C ILE A 124 35.16 8.64 34.57
N PRO A 125 35.43 7.40 34.14
CA PRO A 125 36.65 7.05 33.44
C PRO A 125 36.80 7.88 32.15
N VAL A 126 38.04 8.33 31.86
CA VAL A 126 38.37 9.22 30.72
C VAL A 126 37.90 8.63 29.38
N GLN A 127 37.78 7.32 29.30
CA GLN A 127 37.33 6.56 28.14
C GLN A 127 35.84 6.77 27.80
N GLU A 128 35.03 7.28 28.74
CA GLU A 128 33.60 7.59 28.54
C GLU A 128 33.35 9.08 28.31
N LYS A 129 34.38 9.93 28.46
CA LYS A 129 34.25 11.39 28.30
C LYS A 129 33.99 11.85 26.86
N TRP A 130 34.07 10.96 25.86
CA TRP A 130 33.65 11.25 24.49
C TRP A 130 32.14 11.16 24.31
N VAL A 131 31.43 10.42 25.17
CA VAL A 131 29.97 10.21 25.04
C VAL A 131 29.19 11.52 25.01
N PRO A 132 29.48 12.52 25.87
CA PRO A 132 28.79 13.80 25.80
C PRO A 132 29.15 14.63 24.56
N TRP A 133 30.39 14.53 24.07
CA TRP A 133 30.79 15.15 22.80
C TRP A 133 30.06 14.50 21.62
N ALA A 134 29.94 13.17 21.62
CA ALA A 134 29.14 12.45 20.63
C ALA A 134 27.67 12.81 20.73
N LEU A 135 27.10 12.95 21.93
CA LEU A 135 25.71 13.36 22.13
C LEU A 135 25.47 14.82 21.69
N PHE A 136 26.45 15.71 21.89
CA PHE A 136 26.41 17.09 21.42
C PHE A 136 26.44 17.16 19.89
N VAL A 137 27.31 16.38 19.24
CA VAL A 137 27.44 16.35 17.79
C VAL A 137 26.28 15.62 17.12
N LEU A 138 25.83 14.49 17.66
CA LEU A 138 24.78 13.64 17.09
C LEU A 138 23.36 14.02 17.53
N GLY A 139 23.21 14.68 18.68
CA GLY A 139 21.92 15.11 19.23
C GLY A 139 21.04 15.90 18.25
N PRO A 140 21.59 16.87 17.50
CA PRO A 140 20.84 17.59 16.46
C PRO A 140 20.37 16.71 15.30
N PHE A 141 21.01 15.57 15.05
CA PHE A 141 20.69 14.66 13.94
C PHE A 141 19.73 13.54 14.33
N LEU A 142 19.50 13.29 15.63
CA LEU A 142 18.49 12.35 16.11
C LEU A 142 17.09 12.54 15.49
N PRO A 143 16.51 13.76 15.42
CA PRO A 143 15.20 13.95 14.80
C PRO A 143 15.17 13.56 13.32
N ASP A 144 16.23 13.89 12.58
CA ASP A 144 16.35 13.54 11.16
C ASP A 144 16.48 12.02 10.97
N ALA A 145 17.32 11.36 11.78
CA ALA A 145 17.49 9.91 11.77
C ALA A 145 16.19 9.16 12.11
N TYR A 146 15.42 9.67 13.08
CA TYR A 146 14.14 9.10 13.48
C TYR A 146 13.10 9.22 12.36
N SER A 147 12.99 10.41 11.74
CA SER A 147 12.10 10.61 10.58
C SER A 147 12.47 9.73 9.39
N TRP A 148 13.77 9.56 9.14
CA TRP A 148 14.29 8.69 8.08
C TRP A 148 13.96 7.22 8.35
N TRP A 149 14.08 6.76 9.60
CA TRP A 149 13.72 5.41 9.99
C TRP A 149 12.25 5.11 9.75
N TYR A 150 11.34 6.01 10.14
CA TYR A 150 9.91 5.87 9.91
C TYR A 150 9.58 5.81 8.41
N ARG A 151 10.15 6.72 7.60
CA ARG A 151 10.02 6.68 6.14
C ARG A 151 10.54 5.38 5.55
N ARG A 152 11.65 4.85 6.08
CA ARG A 152 12.21 3.56 5.66
C ARG A 152 11.28 2.40 6.00
N GLN A 153 10.66 2.40 7.17
CA GLN A 153 9.65 1.41 7.56
C GLN A 153 8.41 1.47 6.67
N HIS A 154 7.92 2.68 6.35
CA HIS A 154 6.81 2.86 5.41
C HIS A 154 7.14 2.27 4.03
N ARG A 155 8.32 2.57 3.47
CA ARG A 155 8.80 1.98 2.21
C ARG A 155 8.86 0.46 2.25
N LYS A 156 9.27 -0.13 3.38
CA LYS A 156 9.26 -1.60 3.56
C LYS A 156 7.84 -2.16 3.53
N ARG A 157 6.86 -1.49 4.14
CA ARG A 157 5.45 -1.91 4.12
C ARG A 157 4.86 -1.85 2.71
N LEU A 158 5.19 -0.80 1.93
CA LEU A 158 4.81 -0.74 0.52
C LEU A 158 5.44 -1.88 -0.29
N GLY A 159 6.73 -2.17 -0.06
CA GLY A 159 7.41 -3.29 -0.70
C GLY A 159 6.81 -4.65 -0.33
N ALA A 160 6.41 -4.84 0.93
CA ALA A 160 5.70 -6.03 1.37
C ALA A 160 4.35 -6.19 0.65
N LEU A 161 3.62 -5.09 0.47
CA LEU A 161 2.35 -5.10 -0.27
C LEU A 161 2.54 -5.54 -1.73
N VAL A 162 3.59 -5.05 -2.40
CA VAL A 162 3.95 -5.51 -3.76
C VAL A 162 4.34 -6.98 -3.76
N ALA A 163 5.10 -7.45 -2.77
CA ALA A 163 5.51 -8.85 -2.66
C ALA A 163 4.33 -9.79 -2.39
N ASP A 164 3.36 -9.36 -1.58
CA ASP A 164 2.14 -10.11 -1.31
C ASP A 164 1.28 -10.23 -2.57
N LEU A 165 1.11 -9.14 -3.32
CA LEU A 165 0.44 -9.17 -4.62
C LEU A 165 1.21 -10.02 -5.65
N ALA A 166 2.55 -9.99 -5.65
CA ALA A 166 3.36 -10.83 -6.51
C ALA A 166 3.15 -12.33 -6.21
N ARG A 167 3.04 -12.69 -4.92
CA ARG A 167 2.73 -14.05 -4.48
C ARG A 167 1.30 -14.44 -4.85
N GLU A 168 0.31 -13.60 -4.56
CA GLU A 168 -1.08 -13.82 -4.95
C GLU A 168 -1.18 -14.02 -6.48
N GLY A 169 -0.54 -13.15 -7.28
CA GLY A 169 -0.48 -13.25 -8.74
C GLY A 169 0.21 -14.53 -9.25
N ALA A 170 1.33 -14.94 -8.65
CA ALA A 170 2.02 -16.18 -9.03
C ALA A 170 1.21 -17.44 -8.67
N THR A 171 0.48 -17.40 -7.56
CA THR A 171 -0.40 -18.50 -7.15
C THR A 171 -1.64 -18.57 -8.05
N LEU A 172 -2.13 -17.43 -8.53
CA LEU A 172 -3.26 -17.34 -9.47
C LEU A 172 -2.87 -17.71 -10.92
N GLU A 173 -1.63 -17.46 -11.35
CA GLU A 173 -1.12 -17.99 -12.63
C GLU A 173 -1.00 -19.52 -12.58
N ALA A 174 -0.64 -20.08 -11.42
CA ALA A 174 -0.60 -21.53 -11.18
C ALA A 174 -2.02 -22.14 -11.07
N TYR A 175 -2.97 -21.39 -10.49
CA TYR A 175 -4.39 -21.74 -10.43
C TYR A 175 -5.19 -20.91 -11.45
N ARG A 176 -4.94 -21.14 -12.74
CA ARG A 176 -5.88 -20.67 -13.77
C ARG A 176 -7.22 -21.39 -13.53
N PRO A 177 -8.29 -20.71 -13.10
CA PRO A 177 -9.53 -21.38 -12.77
C PRO A 177 -10.07 -22.09 -14.01
N LEU A 178 -10.55 -23.33 -13.85
CA LEU A 178 -11.03 -24.17 -14.96
C LEU A 178 -12.08 -23.47 -15.83
N SER A 179 -12.82 -22.50 -15.28
CA SER A 179 -13.78 -21.66 -16.02
C SER A 179 -13.13 -20.81 -17.11
N GLU A 180 -11.95 -20.21 -16.86
CA GLU A 180 -11.20 -19.46 -17.87
C GLU A 180 -10.55 -20.39 -18.91
N VAL A 181 -10.18 -21.60 -18.50
CA VAL A 181 -9.70 -22.64 -19.43
C VAL A 181 -10.85 -23.10 -20.34
N GLN A 182 -12.04 -23.37 -19.79
CA GLN A 182 -13.24 -23.69 -20.58
C GLN A 182 -13.65 -22.54 -21.51
N GLN A 183 -13.55 -21.30 -21.05
CA GLN A 183 -13.90 -20.13 -21.85
C GLN A 183 -12.87 -19.83 -22.96
N SER A 184 -11.58 -20.05 -22.69
CA SER A 184 -10.51 -19.92 -23.71
C SER A 184 -10.43 -21.12 -24.68
N LEU A 185 -10.92 -22.30 -24.28
CA LEU A 185 -11.11 -23.48 -25.15
C LEU A 185 -12.38 -23.40 -26.00
N GLY A 186 -13.13 -22.29 -25.97
CA GLY A 186 -14.31 -22.08 -26.81
C GLY A 186 -15.53 -22.88 -26.37
N PHE A 187 -15.57 -23.39 -25.13
CA PHE A 187 -16.80 -23.88 -24.53
C PHE A 187 -17.66 -22.67 -24.16
N ARG A 188 -18.28 -22.05 -25.17
CA ARG A 188 -19.44 -21.19 -24.97
C ARG A 188 -20.45 -22.04 -24.22
N ALA A 189 -20.88 -21.59 -23.05
CA ALA A 189 -22.04 -22.15 -22.36
C ALA A 189 -23.31 -21.82 -23.16
N ASP A 190 -23.41 -22.33 -24.39
CA ASP A 190 -24.67 -22.48 -25.09
C ASP A 190 -25.40 -23.62 -24.37
N GLY A 191 -26.32 -23.27 -23.47
CA GLY A 191 -27.24 -24.26 -22.92
C GLY A 191 -27.56 -24.19 -21.43
N ALA A 192 -27.22 -23.13 -20.69
CA ALA A 192 -27.86 -22.90 -19.39
C ALA A 192 -29.21 -22.19 -19.56
N GLN A 193 -30.07 -22.74 -20.42
CA GLN A 193 -31.49 -22.47 -20.39
C GLN A 193 -32.01 -23.23 -19.18
N VAL A 194 -32.14 -22.53 -18.05
CA VAL A 194 -32.81 -23.06 -16.86
C VAL A 194 -34.20 -23.49 -17.31
N PRO A 195 -34.55 -24.79 -17.31
CA PRO A 195 -35.91 -25.18 -17.60
C PRO A 195 -36.76 -24.71 -16.43
N ALA A 196 -37.66 -23.77 -16.72
CA ALA A 196 -38.81 -23.49 -15.87
C ALA A 196 -39.54 -24.83 -15.69
N THR A 197 -39.34 -25.45 -14.54
CA THR A 197 -40.17 -26.60 -14.14
C THR A 197 -41.50 -26.01 -13.70
N ASP A 198 -42.44 -26.00 -14.64
CA ASP A 198 -43.86 -25.94 -14.37
C ASP A 198 -44.21 -27.02 -13.33
N ALA A 199 -44.42 -26.59 -12.09
CA ALA A 199 -45.09 -27.42 -11.10
C ALA A 199 -46.61 -27.23 -11.30
N PRO A 200 -47.36 -28.28 -11.69
CA PRO A 200 -48.79 -28.18 -11.84
C PRO A 200 -49.47 -28.08 -10.47
N ALA A 201 -50.40 -27.14 -10.34
CA ALA A 201 -51.34 -27.10 -9.21
C ALA A 201 -52.22 -28.36 -9.21
N PRO A 202 -52.56 -28.87 -8.02
CA PRO A 202 -53.95 -29.24 -7.77
C PRO A 202 -54.51 -28.61 -6.49
N ALA A 203 -55.73 -28.09 -6.63
CA ALA A 203 -56.58 -27.47 -5.62
C ALA A 203 -57.35 -28.52 -4.77
N PRO A 204 -58.41 -28.14 -4.03
CA PRO A 204 -58.41 -27.65 -2.64
C PRO A 204 -59.15 -28.60 -1.69
N ARG A 205 -58.88 -28.60 -0.37
CA ARG A 205 -59.86 -29.10 0.62
C ARG A 205 -59.83 -28.36 1.97
N ALA A 206 -60.97 -27.70 2.20
CA ALA A 206 -61.79 -27.64 3.40
C ALA A 206 -61.26 -27.03 4.71
N GLN A 207 -62.04 -26.04 5.14
CA GLN A 207 -62.11 -25.37 6.44
C GLN A 207 -62.33 -26.35 7.61
N THR A 208 -61.75 -26.03 8.77
CA THR A 208 -62.44 -26.16 10.06
C THR A 208 -62.08 -24.97 10.96
N LYS A 209 -63.12 -24.28 11.41
CA LYS A 209 -63.14 -23.15 12.36
C LYS A 209 -62.50 -23.49 13.70
N GLY A 210 -61.89 -22.46 14.29
CA GLY A 210 -61.76 -22.21 15.73
C GLY A 210 -61.85 -20.71 15.93
#